data_AF-A0A5C1QI18-F1
#
_entry.id   AF-A0A5C1QI18-F1
#
_cell.length_a   1.000
_cell.length_b   1.000
_cell.length_c   1.000
_cell.angle_alpha   90.00
_cell.angle_beta   90.00
_cell.angle_gamma   90.00
#
_symmetry.space_group_name_H-M   'P 1'
#
loop_
_entity.id
_entity.type
_entity.pdbx_description
1 polymer ?
#
loop_
_entity_poly.entity_id
_entity_poly.type
_entity_poly.pdbx_seq_one_letter_code
_entity_poly.pdbx_strand_id
1 'polypeptide(L)'
;MRIPESTIQEISDKASIVDVVSEYTSLVLKGDKHWGCCPFHNEKTPSFTVTEDKNMFYCFGCQKGGSIFNFIMEIEHMSFVDAVVHLGQKSGVRVELSNNNQSDEQVNLRDSQLSIYDKVCGSFSYILEKKEEGKKALDYLYSRGLNDEIIQKFRLGYAPVGSGWLYNFLRNKNYSDEFLKSTGFFSKKNSRVSIFFDRVMFPVINHHNQVVAFSGRSLSDYGPKYINSPETMVYHKGSILFGINHAIKSIRNKKEFILCEGNLDVIALHQVGLSNAVAPLGTAFTESQAKLLKRYADKGTILFDGDSAGIKATEKACIILERVGITPSVISLAEGLDPAEILKKNGPEALIKSCKYTINSFDYLLKRVLTQFGGESPESKESVAKGMLPYINSIISDIRKEACLEKLATELGVSVSSVLNASKANSQRTFIKKREDNGEIYDIYNDKELYLMCALVVNSEYFKNVNQYVDEFGVTSRPALTVYNAISNSLKEGITSIESIIRRVDNDKLRQLIISKCTSSEFDDNPGNIIIDSLVFLKRKALLIKISELERHLNDVSRSGDIKEISLLLKQKSELDDKLGRIEDY
;
A
#
# COMPACT_ATOMS: atom_id res chain seq x y z
N MET A 1 -14.61 18.73 12.45
CA MET A 1 -14.01 19.65 13.41
C MET A 1 -12.87 20.39 12.74
N ARG A 2 -12.95 21.73 12.67
CA ARG A 2 -11.79 22.54 12.29
C ARG A 2 -11.29 23.18 13.58
N ILE A 3 -10.14 22.72 14.04
CA ILE A 3 -9.41 23.40 15.11
C ILE A 3 -8.67 24.55 14.41
N PRO A 4 -8.77 25.80 14.89
CA PRO A 4 -8.01 26.91 14.32
C PRO A 4 -6.53 26.54 14.22
N GLU A 5 -5.89 26.78 13.08
CA GLU A 5 -4.45 26.51 12.93
C GLU A 5 -3.64 27.27 13.99
N SER A 6 -4.10 28.45 14.41
CA SER A 6 -3.54 29.19 15.54
C SER A 6 -3.59 28.44 16.87
N THR A 7 -4.65 27.67 17.14
CA THR A 7 -4.76 26.84 18.36
C THR A 7 -3.84 25.62 18.29
N ILE A 8 -3.73 24.98 17.12
CA ILE A 8 -2.80 23.86 16.92
C ILE A 8 -1.36 24.34 17.08
N GLN A 9 -1.04 25.51 16.51
CA GLN A 9 0.25 26.15 16.66
C GLN A 9 0.53 26.51 18.12
N GLU A 10 -0.42 27.14 18.82
CA GLU A 10 -0.25 27.51 20.22
C GLU A 10 0.00 26.29 21.12
N ILE A 11 -0.68 25.16 20.88
CA ILE A 11 -0.44 23.90 21.60
C ILE A 11 0.93 23.34 21.23
N SER A 12 1.29 23.33 19.96
CA SER A 12 2.61 22.89 19.49
C SER A 12 3.74 23.70 20.13
N ASP A 13 3.56 25.01 20.29
CA ASP A 13 4.58 25.91 20.84
C ASP A 13 4.70 25.79 22.38
N LYS A 14 3.58 25.49 23.07
CA LYS A 14 3.55 25.37 24.53
C LYS A 14 3.82 23.95 25.05
N ALA A 15 3.47 22.92 24.28
CA ALA A 15 3.64 21.55 24.69
C ALA A 15 5.05 21.06 24.32
N SER A 16 5.87 20.77 25.32
CA SER A 16 7.18 20.15 25.13
C SER A 16 7.01 18.69 24.66
N ILE A 17 7.43 18.39 23.43
CA ILE A 17 7.45 17.01 22.93
C ILE A 17 8.39 16.13 23.75
N VAL A 18 9.47 16.69 24.29
CA VAL A 18 10.40 15.95 25.15
C VAL A 18 9.70 15.51 26.43
N ASP A 19 8.94 16.40 27.07
CA ASP A 19 8.20 16.09 28.30
C ASP A 19 7.11 15.06 28.04
N VAL A 20 6.33 15.25 26.96
CA VAL A 20 5.25 14.33 26.59
C VAL A 20 5.78 12.94 26.27
N VAL A 21 6.88 12.81 25.51
CA VAL A 21 7.47 11.51 25.21
C VAL A 21 8.12 10.87 26.44
N SER A 22 8.73 11.68 27.31
CA SER A 22 9.45 11.19 28.50
C SER A 22 8.54 10.48 29.50
N GLU A 23 7.22 10.67 29.42
CA GLU A 23 6.23 9.90 30.20
C GLU A 23 6.13 8.44 29.77
N TYR A 24 6.50 8.11 28.52
CA TYR A 24 6.34 6.77 27.94
C TYR A 24 7.66 6.03 27.77
N THR A 25 8.78 6.76 27.66
CA THR A 25 10.10 6.15 27.50
C THR A 25 11.19 7.06 28.06
N SER A 26 12.28 6.47 28.55
CA SER A 26 13.42 7.25 29.03
C SER A 26 14.20 7.83 27.86
N LEU A 27 14.40 9.15 27.88
CA LEU A 27 15.17 9.88 26.90
C LEU A 27 16.52 10.35 27.49
N VAL A 28 17.57 10.30 26.68
CA VAL A 28 18.90 10.82 27.01
C VAL A 28 19.34 11.78 25.91
N LEU A 29 19.69 13.01 26.29
CA LEU A 29 20.21 14.01 25.36
C LEU A 29 21.57 13.58 24.81
N LYS A 30 21.72 13.54 23.48
CA LYS A 30 22.98 13.28 22.77
C LYS A 30 23.08 14.23 21.58
N GLY A 31 23.97 15.21 21.69
CA GLY A 31 24.06 16.29 20.70
C GLY A 31 22.84 17.21 20.80
N ASP A 32 22.19 17.43 19.67
CA ASP A 32 20.98 18.22 19.48
C ASP A 32 19.67 17.42 19.68
N LYS A 33 19.76 16.09 19.86
CA LYS A 33 18.59 15.18 19.89
C LYS A 33 18.50 14.40 21.19
N HIS A 34 17.26 14.10 21.59
CA HIS A 34 16.95 13.21 22.69
C HIS A 34 16.75 11.78 22.18
N TRP A 35 17.45 10.81 22.75
CA TRP A 35 17.46 9.41 22.31
C TRP A 35 16.85 8.47 23.34
N GLY A 36 16.04 7.51 22.90
CA GLY A 36 15.44 6.48 23.77
C GLY A 36 15.10 5.19 23.04
N CYS A 37 14.59 4.22 23.78
CA CYS A 37 13.95 3.04 23.18
C CYS A 37 12.54 3.43 22.71
N CYS A 38 12.15 2.93 21.55
CA CYS A 38 10.87 3.24 20.96
C CYS A 38 9.71 2.72 21.81
N PRO A 39 8.73 3.57 22.17
CA PRO A 39 7.55 3.13 22.90
C PRO A 39 6.55 2.38 22.00
N PHE A 40 6.72 2.42 20.68
CA PHE A 40 5.80 1.80 19.71
C PHE A 40 6.16 0.36 19.31
N HIS A 41 7.41 -0.06 19.51
CA HIS A 41 7.86 -1.42 19.20
C HIS A 41 8.94 -1.85 20.18
N ASN A 42 8.97 -3.15 20.48
CA ASN A 42 9.88 -3.66 21.48
C ASN A 42 11.31 -3.76 20.93
N GLU A 43 12.24 -3.01 21.52
CA GLU A 43 13.66 -3.01 21.17
C GLU A 43 14.55 -2.87 22.40
N LYS A 44 15.81 -3.31 22.28
CA LYS A 44 16.81 -3.22 23.36
C LYS A 44 17.82 -2.10 23.14
N THR A 45 17.96 -1.63 21.91
CA THR A 45 18.89 -0.57 21.53
C THR A 45 18.09 0.68 21.19
N PRO A 46 18.45 1.87 21.70
CA PRO A 46 17.77 3.11 21.37
C PRO A 46 17.75 3.38 19.86
N SER A 47 16.56 3.41 19.25
CA SER A 47 16.38 3.86 17.86
C SER A 47 15.38 5.01 17.73
N PHE A 48 14.85 5.49 18.85
CA PHE A 48 13.86 6.57 18.92
C PHE A 48 14.55 7.90 19.19
N THR A 49 14.27 8.89 18.36
CA THR A 49 14.80 10.26 18.48
C THR A 49 13.69 11.28 18.61
N VAL A 50 13.89 12.27 19.47
CA VAL A 50 13.07 13.47 19.59
C VAL A 50 13.95 14.69 19.32
N THR A 51 13.50 15.55 18.42
CA THR A 51 14.16 16.78 18.00
C THR A 51 13.29 17.95 18.47
N GLU A 52 13.74 18.63 19.52
CA GLU A 52 12.94 19.57 20.31
C GLU A 52 12.67 20.87 19.54
N ASP A 53 13.69 21.43 18.90
CA ASP A 53 13.61 22.64 18.06
C ASP A 53 12.64 22.47 16.89
N LYS A 54 12.57 21.27 16.32
CA LYS A 54 11.65 20.93 15.22
C LYS A 54 10.29 20.44 15.72
N ASN A 55 10.14 20.18 17.02
CA ASN A 55 8.96 19.58 17.67
C ASN A 55 8.51 18.23 17.05
N MET A 56 9.47 17.38 16.69
CA MET A 56 9.23 16.12 15.96
C MET A 56 9.88 14.92 16.64
N PHE A 57 9.30 13.74 16.45
CA PHE A 57 9.93 12.47 16.77
C PHE A 57 10.09 11.59 15.52
N TYR A 58 11.06 10.69 15.56
CA TYR A 58 11.21 9.64 14.56
C TYR A 58 11.89 8.41 15.18
N CYS A 59 11.46 7.24 14.77
CA CYS A 59 12.05 5.98 15.16
C CYS A 59 12.72 5.31 13.97
N PHE A 60 14.04 5.16 14.01
CA PHE A 60 14.79 4.49 12.94
C PHE A 60 14.53 2.98 12.87
N GLY A 61 14.02 2.37 13.95
CA GLY A 61 13.66 0.95 14.00
C GLY A 61 12.33 0.63 13.32
N CYS A 62 11.24 1.29 13.72
CA CYS A 62 9.90 1.02 13.17
C CYS A 62 9.40 2.07 12.16
N GLN A 63 10.21 3.08 11.86
CA GLN A 63 9.93 4.17 10.91
C GLN A 63 8.72 5.03 11.26
N LYS A 64 8.17 4.89 12.47
CA LYS A 64 7.15 5.81 12.97
C LYS A 64 7.80 7.15 13.29
N GLY A 65 7.18 8.23 12.82
CA GLY A 65 7.56 9.58 13.16
C GLY A 65 6.45 10.56 12.89
N GLY A 66 6.59 11.76 13.46
CA GLY A 66 5.64 12.84 13.31
C GLY A 66 5.77 13.88 14.42
N SER A 67 4.77 14.74 14.53
CA SER A 67 4.67 15.75 15.58
C SER A 67 4.27 15.14 16.92
N ILE A 68 4.26 15.97 17.96
CA ILE A 68 3.73 15.62 19.29
C ILE A 68 2.29 15.06 19.23
N PHE A 69 1.46 15.55 18.29
CA PHE A 69 0.10 15.04 18.07
C PHE A 69 0.13 13.63 17.49
N ASN A 70 0.99 13.39 16.48
CA ASN A 70 1.14 12.04 15.92
C ASN A 70 1.62 11.04 16.97
N PHE A 71 2.48 11.47 17.89
CA PHE A 71 2.99 10.62 18.97
C PHE A 71 1.84 10.14 19.86
N ILE A 72 1.05 11.08 20.40
CA ILE A 72 -0.06 10.78 21.30
C ILE A 72 -1.17 10.00 20.60
N MET A 73 -1.51 10.36 19.35
CA MET A 73 -2.48 9.59 18.56
C MET A 73 -2.06 8.12 18.42
N GLU A 74 -0.78 7.88 18.15
CA GLU A 74 -0.27 6.53 17.93
C GLU A 74 -0.12 5.72 19.22
N ILE A 75 0.29 6.34 20.34
CA ILE A 75 0.57 5.64 21.60
C ILE A 75 -0.69 5.42 22.43
N GLU A 76 -1.63 6.37 22.41
CA GLU A 76 -2.91 6.30 23.13
C GLU A 76 -4.08 5.85 22.25
N HIS A 77 -3.81 5.58 20.96
CA HIS A 77 -4.83 5.15 19.99
C HIS A 77 -6.02 6.10 19.88
N MET A 78 -5.76 7.41 19.98
CA MET A 78 -6.80 8.45 19.96
C MET A 78 -6.85 9.22 18.65
N SER A 79 -7.99 9.84 18.35
CA SER A 79 -8.14 10.64 17.14
C SER A 79 -7.30 11.93 17.21
N PHE A 80 -7.08 12.60 16.07
CA PHE A 80 -6.37 13.88 16.06
C PHE A 80 -7.06 14.94 16.93
N VAL A 81 -8.39 14.94 16.92
CA VAL A 81 -9.21 15.83 17.75
C VAL A 81 -8.96 15.58 19.23
N ASP A 82 -9.02 14.31 19.63
CA ASP A 82 -8.79 13.91 21.02
C ASP A 82 -7.35 14.23 21.43
N ALA A 83 -6.37 14.03 20.54
CA ALA A 83 -4.98 14.37 20.79
C ALA A 83 -4.79 15.88 20.99
N VAL A 84 -5.48 16.72 20.20
CA VAL A 84 -5.42 18.17 20.38
C VAL A 84 -6.10 18.61 21.68
N VAL A 85 -7.24 18.03 22.04
CA VAL A 85 -7.92 18.31 23.32
C VAL A 85 -7.06 17.85 24.50
N HIS A 86 -6.49 16.66 24.43
CA HIS A 86 -5.62 16.08 25.44
C HIS A 86 -4.37 16.95 25.67
N LEU A 87 -3.66 17.31 24.60
CA LEU A 87 -2.47 18.17 24.67
C LEU A 87 -2.83 19.61 25.03
N GLY A 88 -3.99 20.13 24.60
CA GLY A 88 -4.49 21.44 24.98
C GLY A 88 -4.76 21.56 26.48
N GLN A 89 -5.40 20.54 27.09
CA GLN A 89 -5.59 20.48 28.53
C GLN A 89 -4.25 20.46 29.29
N LYS A 90 -3.30 19.67 28.79
CA LYS A 90 -1.97 19.51 29.39
C LYS A 90 -1.09 20.78 29.27
N SER A 91 -1.24 21.52 28.18
CA SER A 91 -0.51 22.77 27.91
C SER A 91 -1.24 24.04 28.38
N GLY A 92 -2.42 23.91 29.00
CA GLY A 92 -3.23 25.05 29.45
C GLY A 92 -3.82 25.90 28.32
N VAL A 93 -3.91 25.36 27.10
CA VAL A 93 -4.51 26.02 25.94
C VAL A 93 -5.98 25.63 25.83
N ARG A 94 -6.87 26.64 25.81
CA ARG A 94 -8.30 26.42 25.63
C ARG A 94 -8.59 26.02 24.18
N VAL A 95 -9.00 24.77 23.97
CA VAL A 95 -9.36 24.26 22.65
C VAL A 95 -10.83 24.57 22.38
N GLU A 96 -11.09 25.63 21.60
CA GLU A 96 -12.44 25.94 21.14
C GLU A 96 -12.75 25.15 19.86
N LEU A 97 -13.62 24.16 20.02
CA LEU A 97 -14.05 23.28 18.94
C LEU A 97 -15.08 24.01 18.08
N SER A 98 -14.65 24.53 16.92
CA SER A 98 -15.61 25.06 15.94
C SER A 98 -16.37 23.87 15.35
N ASN A 99 -17.69 23.83 15.60
CA ASN A 99 -18.60 22.81 15.07
C ASN A 99 -18.49 22.77 13.54
N ASN A 100 -17.78 21.76 13.06
CA ASN A 100 -17.82 21.34 11.67
C ASN A 100 -18.19 19.86 11.73
N ASN A 101 -19.50 19.58 11.68
CA ASN A 101 -20.17 18.32 12.08
C ASN A 101 -19.63 17.04 11.41
N GLN A 102 -18.86 17.14 10.33
CA GLN A 102 -18.52 15.98 9.49
C GLN A 102 -17.41 15.04 10.00
N SER A 103 -16.42 15.47 10.80
CA SER A 103 -15.30 14.57 11.22
C SER A 103 -15.65 13.71 12.43
N ASP A 104 -16.41 14.26 13.38
CA ASP A 104 -16.80 13.56 14.61
C ASP A 104 -17.94 12.58 14.31
N GLU A 105 -18.81 12.94 13.35
CA GLU A 105 -19.74 12.00 12.74
C GLU A 105 -19.01 10.83 12.07
N GLN A 106 -17.89 11.07 11.35
CA GLN A 106 -17.15 9.99 10.67
C GLN A 106 -16.44 9.04 11.65
N VAL A 107 -15.83 9.54 12.72
CA VAL A 107 -15.21 8.69 13.76
C VAL A 107 -16.28 7.89 14.50
N ASN A 108 -17.36 8.55 14.96
CA ASN A 108 -18.49 7.86 15.59
C ASN A 108 -19.16 6.86 14.64
N LEU A 109 -19.24 7.17 13.35
CA LEU A 109 -19.77 6.27 12.32
C LEU A 109 -18.87 5.05 12.14
N ARG A 110 -17.54 5.24 12.10
CA ARG A 110 -16.55 4.15 12.01
C ARG A 110 -16.70 3.19 13.19
N ASP A 111 -16.71 3.69 14.41
CA ASP A 111 -16.81 2.85 15.61
C ASP A 111 -18.17 2.16 15.71
N SER A 112 -19.24 2.89 15.35
CA SER A 112 -20.58 2.30 15.24
C SER A 112 -20.62 1.18 14.20
N GLN A 113 -19.96 1.37 13.04
CA GLN A 113 -19.83 0.33 12.00
C GLN A 113 -19.08 -0.89 12.52
N LEU A 114 -17.93 -0.72 13.15
CA LEU A 114 -17.17 -1.83 13.76
C LEU A 114 -18.02 -2.58 14.81
N SER A 115 -18.74 -1.84 15.65
CA SER A 115 -19.63 -2.42 16.67
C SER A 115 -20.75 -3.26 16.05
N ILE A 116 -21.43 -2.76 15.00
CA ILE A 116 -22.50 -3.54 14.36
C ILE A 116 -21.93 -4.76 13.61
N TYR A 117 -20.76 -4.65 12.98
CA TYR A 117 -20.10 -5.78 12.31
C TYR A 117 -19.81 -6.92 13.29
N ASP A 118 -19.28 -6.61 14.47
CA ASP A 118 -19.01 -7.63 15.49
C ASP A 118 -20.30 -8.25 16.06
N LYS A 119 -21.32 -7.44 16.35
CA LYS A 119 -22.65 -7.93 16.82
C LYS A 119 -23.33 -8.83 15.79
N VAL A 120 -23.26 -8.45 14.51
CA VAL A 120 -23.82 -9.25 13.41
C VAL A 120 -23.02 -10.54 13.22
N CYS A 121 -21.69 -10.50 13.37
CA CYS A 121 -20.86 -11.71 13.37
C CYS A 121 -21.29 -12.69 14.48
N GLY A 122 -21.42 -12.20 15.71
CA GLY A 122 -21.91 -13.01 16.83
C GLY A 122 -23.31 -13.59 16.58
N SER A 123 -24.19 -12.82 15.94
CA SER A 123 -25.54 -13.27 15.57
C SER A 123 -25.50 -14.38 14.53
N PHE A 124 -24.70 -14.24 13.46
CA PHE A 124 -24.55 -15.29 12.44
C PHE A 124 -23.95 -16.57 13.01
N SER A 125 -22.92 -16.48 13.86
CA SER A 125 -22.33 -17.65 14.53
C SER A 125 -23.31 -18.34 15.45
N TYR A 126 -24.07 -17.58 16.24
CA TYR A 126 -25.12 -18.13 17.10
C TYR A 126 -26.21 -18.85 16.29
N ILE A 127 -26.63 -18.28 15.15
CA ILE A 127 -27.62 -18.92 14.27
C ILE A 127 -27.07 -20.23 13.70
N LEU A 128 -25.82 -20.25 13.23
CA LEU A 128 -25.19 -21.45 12.68
C LEU A 128 -25.16 -22.60 13.71
N GLU A 129 -24.80 -22.31 14.95
CA GLU A 129 -24.55 -23.33 15.97
C GLU A 129 -25.78 -23.72 16.79
N LYS A 130 -26.72 -22.79 17.03
CA LYS A 130 -27.77 -22.94 18.05
C LYS A 130 -29.19 -22.94 17.50
N LYS A 131 -29.39 -22.73 16.20
CA LYS A 131 -30.71 -22.69 15.57
C LYS A 131 -30.88 -23.83 14.57
N GLU A 132 -32.08 -24.40 14.52
CA GLU A 132 -32.46 -25.43 13.55
C GLU A 132 -32.20 -24.98 12.10
N GLU A 133 -32.45 -23.70 11.81
CA GLU A 133 -32.19 -23.09 10.50
C GLU A 133 -30.71 -23.15 10.09
N GLY A 134 -29.78 -23.15 11.06
CA GLY A 134 -28.34 -23.24 10.83
C GLY A 134 -27.85 -24.64 10.45
N LYS A 135 -28.65 -25.69 10.69
CA LYS A 135 -28.23 -27.08 10.51
C LYS A 135 -27.78 -27.39 9.07
N LYS A 136 -28.54 -26.92 8.06
CA LYS A 136 -28.17 -27.08 6.63
C LYS A 136 -26.80 -26.44 6.31
N ALA A 137 -26.51 -25.29 6.90
CA ALA A 137 -25.26 -24.58 6.71
C ALA A 137 -24.09 -25.30 7.41
N LEU A 138 -24.35 -25.85 8.59
CA LEU A 138 -23.39 -26.63 9.35
C LEU A 138 -23.05 -27.96 8.65
N ASP A 139 -24.07 -28.68 8.17
CA ASP A 139 -23.91 -29.90 7.36
C ASP A 139 -23.09 -29.63 6.10
N TYR A 140 -23.30 -28.48 5.46
CA TYR A 140 -22.47 -28.05 4.33
C TYR A 140 -21.00 -27.88 4.75
N LEU A 141 -20.70 -27.19 5.86
CA LEU A 141 -19.33 -27.01 6.35
C LEU A 141 -18.67 -28.36 6.67
N TYR A 142 -19.38 -29.28 7.31
CA TYR A 142 -18.90 -30.64 7.56
C TYR A 142 -18.66 -31.42 6.26
N SER A 143 -19.53 -31.28 5.26
CA SER A 143 -19.33 -31.90 3.94
C SER A 143 -18.11 -31.38 3.18
N ARG A 144 -17.57 -30.22 3.61
CA ARG A 144 -16.30 -29.64 3.13
C ARG A 144 -15.09 -30.09 3.97
N GLY A 145 -15.29 -30.98 4.93
CA GLY A 145 -14.23 -31.52 5.79
C GLY A 145 -13.81 -30.60 6.94
N LEU A 146 -14.59 -29.55 7.23
CA LEU A 146 -14.31 -28.63 8.32
C LEU A 146 -14.80 -29.19 9.65
N ASN A 147 -14.04 -28.99 10.74
CA ASN A 147 -14.40 -29.42 12.08
C ASN A 147 -14.91 -28.27 12.97
N ASP A 148 -15.48 -28.59 14.13
CA ASP A 148 -16.05 -27.58 15.03
C ASP A 148 -15.01 -26.56 15.52
N GLU A 149 -13.79 -27.00 15.78
CA GLU A 149 -12.70 -26.14 16.23
C GLU A 149 -12.40 -25.04 15.21
N ILE A 150 -12.28 -25.38 13.92
CA ILE A 150 -11.98 -24.39 12.89
C ILE A 150 -13.19 -23.48 12.60
N ILE A 151 -14.41 -24.02 12.68
CA ILE A 151 -15.66 -23.28 12.52
C ILE A 151 -15.76 -22.19 13.59
N GLN A 152 -15.49 -22.53 14.85
CA GLN A 152 -15.48 -21.60 15.98
C GLN A 152 -14.32 -20.61 15.89
N LYS A 153 -13.10 -21.09 15.58
CA LYS A 153 -11.90 -20.27 15.48
C LYS A 153 -12.06 -19.13 14.47
N PHE A 154 -12.63 -19.41 13.31
CA PHE A 154 -12.90 -18.42 12.26
C PHE A 154 -14.23 -17.68 12.44
N ARG A 155 -14.97 -17.94 13.53
CA ARG A 155 -16.28 -17.34 13.82
C ARG A 155 -17.24 -17.45 12.62
N LEU A 156 -17.26 -18.62 11.98
CA LEU A 156 -18.16 -18.85 10.85
C LEU A 156 -19.61 -18.72 11.32
N GLY A 157 -20.50 -18.39 10.40
CA GLY A 157 -21.91 -18.17 10.72
C GLY A 157 -22.86 -18.52 9.59
N TYR A 158 -24.14 -18.32 9.82
CA TYR A 158 -25.19 -18.50 8.83
C TYR A 158 -26.09 -17.25 8.79
N ALA A 159 -26.38 -16.80 7.57
CA ALA A 159 -27.44 -15.83 7.30
C ALA A 159 -28.69 -16.58 6.84
N PRO A 160 -29.78 -16.59 7.64
CA PRO A 160 -31.05 -17.22 7.31
C PRO A 160 -31.65 -16.85 5.96
N VAL A 161 -32.60 -17.68 5.55
CA VAL A 161 -33.46 -17.43 4.39
C VAL A 161 -34.28 -16.15 4.61
N GLY A 162 -34.61 -15.46 3.52
CA GLY A 162 -35.47 -14.27 3.53
C GLY A 162 -34.69 -12.98 3.69
N SER A 163 -34.60 -12.20 2.61
CA SER A 163 -33.75 -11.01 2.56
C SER A 163 -34.11 -9.90 3.55
N GLY A 164 -35.30 -9.89 4.14
CA GLY A 164 -35.74 -8.88 5.10
C GLY A 164 -35.30 -9.11 6.55
N TRP A 165 -34.82 -10.31 6.90
CA TRP A 165 -34.65 -10.70 8.31
C TRP A 165 -33.66 -9.79 9.05
N LEU A 166 -32.50 -9.51 8.44
CA LEU A 166 -31.44 -8.73 9.06
C LEU A 166 -31.87 -7.26 9.24
N TYR A 167 -32.62 -6.72 8.29
CA TYR A 167 -33.17 -5.37 8.39
C TYR A 167 -34.13 -5.27 9.58
N ASN A 168 -35.11 -6.17 9.66
CA ASN A 168 -36.09 -6.19 10.75
C ASN A 168 -35.41 -6.40 12.11
N PHE A 169 -34.42 -7.30 12.18
CA PHE A 169 -33.64 -7.55 13.39
C PHE A 169 -32.92 -6.28 13.89
N LEU A 170 -32.22 -5.58 13.00
CA LEU A 170 -31.47 -4.37 13.38
C LEU A 170 -32.39 -3.17 13.64
N ARG A 171 -33.51 -3.05 12.94
CA ARG A 171 -34.53 -2.02 13.23
C ARG A 171 -35.14 -2.19 14.62
N ASN A 172 -35.41 -3.43 15.05
CA ASN A 172 -35.89 -3.72 16.40
C ASN A 172 -34.84 -3.42 17.50
N LYS A 173 -33.57 -3.23 17.11
CA LYS A 173 -32.48 -2.78 17.99
C LYS A 173 -32.22 -1.27 17.88
N ASN A 174 -33.14 -0.51 17.29
CA ASN A 174 -33.12 0.95 17.15
C ASN A 174 -32.01 1.51 16.23
N TYR A 175 -31.51 0.73 15.27
CA TYR A 175 -30.60 1.25 14.25
C TYR A 175 -31.35 2.09 13.19
N SER A 176 -30.85 3.28 12.86
CA SER A 176 -31.46 4.17 11.86
C SER A 176 -31.28 3.65 10.43
N ASP A 177 -32.22 3.97 9.53
CA ASP A 177 -32.13 3.53 8.12
C ASP A 177 -30.92 4.11 7.41
N GLU A 178 -30.55 5.35 7.77
CA GLU A 178 -29.37 6.04 7.27
C GLU A 178 -28.09 5.30 7.66
N PHE A 179 -27.96 4.94 8.94
CA PHE A 179 -26.81 4.17 9.41
C PHE A 179 -26.75 2.81 8.71
N LEU A 180 -27.86 2.07 8.62
CA LEU A 180 -27.91 0.76 7.98
C LEU A 180 -27.48 0.82 6.50
N LYS A 181 -27.86 1.86 5.75
CA LYS A 181 -27.41 2.07 4.37
C LYS A 181 -25.89 2.19 4.24
N SER A 182 -25.21 2.74 5.24
CA SER A 182 -23.75 2.91 5.25
C SER A 182 -22.98 1.60 5.51
N THR A 183 -23.62 0.61 6.15
CA THR A 183 -22.93 -0.61 6.63
C THR A 183 -22.50 -1.56 5.52
N GLY A 184 -23.11 -1.50 4.34
CA GLY A 184 -22.87 -2.47 3.27
C GLY A 184 -23.61 -3.81 3.42
N PHE A 185 -24.47 -3.99 4.44
CA PHE A 185 -25.30 -5.19 4.59
C PHE A 185 -26.52 -5.23 3.65
N PHE A 186 -26.94 -4.09 3.11
CA PHE A 186 -28.21 -3.94 2.40
C PHE A 186 -28.03 -3.50 0.96
N SER A 187 -29.00 -3.86 0.12
CA SER A 187 -29.05 -3.46 -1.29
C SER A 187 -29.17 -1.95 -1.42
N LYS A 188 -28.36 -1.36 -2.31
CA LYS A 188 -28.47 0.07 -2.67
C LYS A 188 -29.83 0.42 -3.28
N LYS A 189 -30.52 -0.54 -3.91
CA LYS A 189 -31.85 -0.34 -4.53
C LYS A 189 -32.98 -0.38 -3.51
N ASN A 190 -32.83 -1.17 -2.44
CA ASN A 190 -33.83 -1.32 -1.40
C ASN A 190 -33.14 -1.67 -0.07
N SER A 191 -33.10 -0.71 0.85
CA SER A 191 -32.43 -0.88 2.15
C SER A 191 -33.10 -1.89 3.08
N ARG A 192 -34.32 -2.35 2.76
CA ARG A 192 -35.00 -3.44 3.49
C ARG A 192 -34.51 -4.82 3.08
N VAL A 193 -33.72 -4.92 2.01
CA VAL A 193 -33.22 -6.17 1.45
C VAL A 193 -31.75 -6.33 1.81
N SER A 194 -31.44 -7.27 2.69
CA SER A 194 -30.07 -7.72 2.97
C SER A 194 -29.46 -8.34 1.71
N ILE A 195 -28.18 -8.08 1.44
CA ILE A 195 -27.43 -8.79 0.41
C ILE A 195 -26.98 -10.19 0.88
N PHE A 196 -27.01 -10.43 2.19
CA PHE A 196 -26.67 -11.69 2.83
C PHE A 196 -27.95 -12.37 3.32
N PHE A 197 -28.37 -13.41 2.59
CA PHE A 197 -29.48 -14.30 2.95
C PHE A 197 -29.21 -15.67 2.32
N ASP A 198 -29.62 -16.74 3.02
CA ASP A 198 -29.34 -18.14 2.70
C ASP A 198 -27.86 -18.42 2.34
N ARG A 199 -26.95 -17.94 3.21
CA ARG A 199 -25.51 -18.00 2.99
C ARG A 199 -24.75 -18.44 4.22
N VAL A 200 -23.73 -19.28 4.02
CA VAL A 200 -22.65 -19.47 4.98
C VAL A 200 -21.80 -18.22 5.00
N MET A 201 -21.58 -17.68 6.20
CA MET A 201 -20.95 -16.39 6.44
C MET A 201 -19.52 -16.58 6.95
N PHE A 202 -18.60 -15.93 6.28
CA PHE A 202 -17.17 -15.88 6.61
C PHE A 202 -16.83 -14.45 7.01
N PRO A 203 -16.63 -14.14 8.29
CA PRO A 203 -16.25 -12.80 8.71
C PRO A 203 -14.86 -12.45 8.19
N VAL A 204 -14.71 -11.21 7.71
CA VAL A 204 -13.43 -10.64 7.34
C VAL A 204 -12.92 -9.85 8.53
N ILE A 205 -11.84 -10.33 9.12
CA ILE A 205 -11.27 -9.79 10.35
C ILE A 205 -9.91 -9.18 10.02
N ASN A 206 -9.72 -7.90 10.35
CA ASN A 206 -8.47 -7.20 10.09
C ASN A 206 -7.34 -7.66 11.05
N HIS A 207 -6.11 -7.18 10.83
CA HIS A 207 -4.97 -7.54 11.69
C HIS A 207 -5.05 -6.99 13.13
N HIS A 208 -6.03 -6.14 13.44
CA HIS A 208 -6.36 -5.67 14.79
C HIS A 208 -7.48 -6.49 15.45
N ASN A 209 -7.85 -7.65 14.88
CA ASN A 209 -8.95 -8.50 15.35
C ASN A 209 -10.35 -7.84 15.32
N GLN A 210 -10.56 -6.85 14.46
CA GLN A 210 -11.87 -6.23 14.26
C GLN A 210 -12.58 -6.83 13.05
N VAL A 211 -13.86 -7.18 13.19
CA VAL A 211 -14.71 -7.59 12.07
C VAL A 211 -15.03 -6.36 11.24
N VAL A 212 -14.73 -6.39 9.95
CA VAL A 212 -14.87 -5.23 9.05
C VAL A 212 -15.75 -5.50 7.83
N ALA A 213 -15.93 -6.77 7.46
CA ALA A 213 -16.74 -7.19 6.32
C ALA A 213 -17.17 -8.65 6.46
N PHE A 214 -17.94 -9.14 5.47
CA PHE A 214 -18.25 -10.55 5.33
C PHE A 214 -18.08 -11.02 3.88
N SER A 215 -17.74 -12.30 3.73
CA SER A 215 -17.98 -13.07 2.52
C SER A 215 -19.10 -14.08 2.78
N GLY A 216 -20.03 -14.22 1.83
CA GLY A 216 -21.21 -15.07 1.93
C GLY A 216 -21.28 -16.08 0.79
N ARG A 217 -21.21 -17.37 1.12
CA ARG A 217 -21.33 -18.52 0.21
C ARG A 217 -22.78 -18.97 0.12
N SER A 218 -23.37 -18.92 -1.09
CA SER A 218 -24.75 -19.37 -1.32
C SER A 218 -24.90 -20.86 -1.02
N LEU A 219 -25.97 -21.23 -0.31
CA LEU A 219 -26.44 -22.61 -0.18
C LEU A 219 -27.54 -22.97 -1.20
N SER A 220 -27.85 -22.03 -2.10
CA SER A 220 -28.78 -22.21 -3.21
C SER A 220 -28.05 -22.16 -4.55
N ASP A 221 -28.65 -22.77 -5.57
CA ASP A 221 -28.15 -22.79 -6.95
C ASP A 221 -28.42 -21.49 -7.71
N TYR A 222 -29.13 -20.53 -7.09
CA TYR A 222 -29.51 -19.28 -7.72
C TYR A 222 -28.56 -18.13 -7.35
N GLY A 223 -28.15 -17.36 -8.37
CA GLY A 223 -27.29 -16.19 -8.19
C GLY A 223 -25.82 -16.52 -7.95
N PRO A 224 -25.01 -15.54 -7.52
CA PRO A 224 -23.57 -15.72 -7.40
C PRO A 224 -23.19 -16.66 -6.23
N LYS A 225 -22.30 -17.60 -6.56
CA LYS A 225 -21.66 -18.57 -5.65
C LYS A 225 -21.15 -17.89 -4.36
N TYR A 226 -20.47 -16.75 -4.50
CA TYR A 226 -19.96 -15.91 -3.41
C TYR A 226 -20.39 -14.45 -3.58
N ILE A 227 -20.69 -13.78 -2.47
CA ILE A 227 -20.89 -12.33 -2.38
C ILE A 227 -19.96 -11.81 -1.29
N ASN A 228 -19.29 -10.69 -1.53
CA ASN A 228 -18.50 -9.99 -0.52
C ASN A 228 -19.18 -8.68 -0.17
N SER A 229 -18.97 -8.19 1.06
CA SER A 229 -19.34 -6.82 1.42
C SER A 229 -18.79 -5.83 0.39
N PRO A 230 -19.55 -4.77 0.03
CA PRO A 230 -19.01 -3.66 -0.76
C PRO A 230 -17.95 -2.90 0.03
N GLU A 231 -17.24 -1.99 -0.65
CA GLU A 231 -16.36 -1.01 0.02
C GLU A 231 -17.15 -0.20 1.06
N THR A 232 -16.57 -0.02 2.25
CA THR A 232 -17.12 0.81 3.33
C THR A 232 -16.00 1.63 3.97
N MET A 233 -16.33 2.47 4.95
CA MET A 233 -15.32 3.23 5.70
C MET A 233 -14.37 2.34 6.51
N VAL A 234 -14.82 1.15 6.92
CA VAL A 234 -14.01 0.20 7.72
C VAL A 234 -13.41 -0.93 6.89
N TYR A 235 -13.82 -1.10 5.64
CA TYR A 235 -13.40 -2.20 4.78
C TYR A 235 -13.01 -1.75 3.38
N HIS A 236 -11.74 -1.98 3.08
CA HIS A 236 -11.15 -1.85 1.76
C HIS A 236 -10.63 -3.20 1.26
N LYS A 237 -11.29 -3.74 0.24
CA LYS A 237 -11.04 -5.10 -0.27
C LYS A 237 -9.61 -5.28 -0.76
N GLY A 238 -9.08 -4.23 -1.40
CA GLY A 238 -7.73 -4.20 -1.94
C GLY A 238 -6.61 -4.06 -0.91
N SER A 239 -6.90 -3.90 0.40
CA SER A 239 -5.88 -3.76 1.45
C SER A 239 -5.93 -4.81 2.55
N ILE A 240 -6.97 -5.66 2.55
CA ILE A 240 -7.18 -6.69 3.57
C ILE A 240 -7.08 -8.08 2.94
N LEU A 241 -6.55 -9.02 3.71
CA LEU A 241 -6.51 -10.44 3.36
C LEU A 241 -7.34 -11.24 4.36
N PHE A 242 -8.12 -12.20 3.86
CA PHE A 242 -8.83 -13.14 4.71
C PHE A 242 -7.86 -14.02 5.51
N GLY A 243 -8.19 -14.29 6.76
CA GLY A 243 -7.37 -15.08 7.69
C GLY A 243 -6.16 -14.35 8.26
N ILE A 244 -5.90 -13.08 7.88
CA ILE A 244 -4.71 -12.34 8.34
C ILE A 244 -4.62 -12.24 9.87
N ASN A 245 -5.75 -12.06 10.55
CA ASN A 245 -5.86 -11.98 12.00
C ASN A 245 -5.33 -13.26 12.69
N HIS A 246 -5.60 -14.43 12.11
CA HIS A 246 -5.10 -15.72 12.60
C HIS A 246 -3.67 -15.99 12.14
N ALA A 247 -3.31 -15.53 10.94
CA ALA A 247 -2.05 -15.87 10.31
C ALA A 247 -0.87 -15.00 10.75
N ILE A 248 -1.10 -13.76 11.18
CA ILE A 248 -0.05 -12.75 11.37
C ILE A 248 1.09 -13.22 12.29
N LYS A 249 0.75 -13.94 13.37
CA LYS A 249 1.73 -14.49 14.31
C LYS A 249 2.57 -15.58 13.67
N SER A 250 1.94 -16.50 12.94
CA SER A 250 2.63 -17.59 12.24
C SER A 250 3.49 -17.06 11.09
N ILE A 251 3.00 -16.06 10.35
CA ILE A 251 3.73 -15.41 9.26
C ILE A 251 4.99 -14.75 9.80
N ARG A 252 4.87 -13.97 10.88
CA ARG A 252 6.01 -13.31 11.53
C ARG A 252 7.06 -14.30 12.02
N ASN A 253 6.62 -15.39 12.66
CA ASN A 253 7.52 -16.39 13.22
C ASN A 253 8.27 -17.19 12.14
N LYS A 254 7.58 -17.57 11.06
CA LYS A 254 8.19 -18.34 9.96
C LYS A 254 8.87 -17.45 8.91
N LYS A 255 8.58 -16.15 8.90
CA LYS A 255 8.92 -15.17 7.85
C LYS A 255 8.43 -15.57 6.45
N GLU A 256 7.33 -16.32 6.40
CA GLU A 256 6.71 -16.80 5.17
C GLU A 256 5.19 -16.95 5.30
N PHE A 257 4.47 -16.84 4.18
CA PHE A 257 3.02 -17.05 4.11
C PHE A 257 2.64 -17.93 2.92
N ILE A 258 1.44 -18.52 2.99
CA ILE A 258 0.79 -19.19 1.87
C ILE A 258 -0.34 -18.30 1.36
N LEU A 259 -0.35 -17.98 0.08
CA LEU A 259 -1.36 -17.17 -0.58
C LEU A 259 -2.31 -18.07 -1.36
N CYS A 260 -3.54 -18.19 -0.86
CA CYS A 260 -4.61 -18.98 -1.47
C CYS A 260 -5.58 -18.10 -2.26
N GLU A 261 -6.40 -18.72 -3.09
CA GLU A 261 -7.40 -18.02 -3.90
C GLU A 261 -8.68 -17.74 -3.09
N GLY A 262 -9.16 -18.72 -2.31
CA GLY A 262 -10.42 -18.66 -1.59
C GLY A 262 -10.30 -18.66 -0.06
N ASN A 263 -11.41 -18.29 0.59
CA ASN A 263 -11.54 -18.35 2.04
C ASN A 263 -11.57 -19.79 2.60
N LEU A 264 -12.22 -20.72 1.89
CA LEU A 264 -12.25 -22.12 2.29
C LEU A 264 -10.86 -22.76 2.27
N ASP A 265 -10.01 -22.37 1.32
CA ASP A 265 -8.64 -22.89 1.21
C ASP A 265 -7.80 -22.45 2.40
N VAL A 266 -7.93 -21.18 2.79
CA VAL A 266 -7.30 -20.65 4.01
C VAL A 266 -7.77 -21.44 5.23
N ILE A 267 -9.08 -21.65 5.40
CA ILE A 267 -9.62 -22.39 6.54
C ILE A 267 -9.11 -23.83 6.55
N ALA A 268 -9.10 -24.50 5.40
CA ALA A 268 -8.60 -25.86 5.26
C ALA A 268 -7.13 -25.99 5.67
N LEU A 269 -6.28 -25.05 5.24
CA LEU A 269 -4.87 -25.02 5.63
C LEU A 269 -4.67 -24.74 7.12
N HIS A 270 -5.44 -23.80 7.69
CA HIS A 270 -5.39 -23.53 9.12
C HIS A 270 -5.84 -24.73 9.96
N GLN A 271 -6.81 -25.52 9.49
CA GLN A 271 -7.25 -26.75 10.18
C GLN A 271 -6.15 -27.80 10.26
N VAL A 272 -5.30 -27.90 9.24
CA VAL A 272 -4.16 -28.86 9.22
C VAL A 272 -2.88 -28.28 9.82
N GLY A 273 -2.96 -27.13 10.52
CA GLY A 273 -1.82 -26.50 11.20
C GLY A 273 -0.95 -25.61 10.31
N LEU A 274 -1.28 -25.43 9.03
CA LEU A 274 -0.64 -24.47 8.14
C LEU A 274 -1.23 -23.08 8.35
N SER A 275 -1.02 -22.56 9.57
CA SER A 275 -1.65 -21.33 10.07
C SER A 275 -1.10 -20.03 9.45
N ASN A 276 -0.18 -20.09 8.49
CA ASN A 276 0.35 -18.92 7.77
C ASN A 276 -0.35 -18.68 6.42
N ALA A 277 -1.53 -19.28 6.20
CA ALA A 277 -2.31 -19.09 4.99
C ALA A 277 -3.23 -17.85 5.05
N VAL A 278 -3.33 -17.15 3.91
CA VAL A 278 -4.15 -15.94 3.69
C VAL A 278 -4.70 -15.92 2.25
N ALA A 279 -5.78 -15.17 2.00
CA ALA A 279 -6.35 -15.05 0.64
C ALA A 279 -6.89 -13.64 0.34
N PRO A 280 -6.79 -13.14 -0.91
CA PRO A 280 -7.56 -11.98 -1.35
C PRO A 280 -9.03 -12.39 -1.50
N LEU A 281 -9.96 -11.57 -1.01
CA LEU A 281 -11.39 -11.91 -1.12
C LEU A 281 -11.98 -11.32 -2.37
N GLY A 282 -12.26 -12.13 -3.40
CA GLY A 282 -13.07 -11.75 -4.56
C GLY A 282 -12.48 -10.64 -5.45
N THR A 283 -11.18 -10.41 -5.37
CA THR A 283 -10.37 -9.57 -6.28
C THR A 283 -9.06 -10.29 -6.56
N ALA A 284 -8.37 -9.88 -7.62
CA ALA A 284 -6.96 -10.25 -7.77
C ALA A 284 -6.15 -9.77 -6.57
N PHE A 285 -5.08 -10.50 -6.23
CA PHE A 285 -4.10 -10.09 -5.24
C PHE A 285 -3.50 -8.73 -5.61
N THR A 286 -3.33 -7.83 -4.64
CA THR A 286 -2.92 -6.44 -4.86
C THR A 286 -1.54 -6.15 -4.27
N GLU A 287 -0.88 -5.10 -4.76
CA GLU A 287 0.37 -4.61 -4.14
C GLU A 287 0.18 -4.12 -2.70
N SER A 288 -0.99 -3.56 -2.34
CA SER A 288 -1.28 -3.13 -0.96
C SER A 288 -1.37 -4.32 -0.01
N GLN A 289 -1.99 -5.43 -0.44
CA GLN A 289 -2.00 -6.69 0.31
C GLN A 289 -0.58 -7.28 0.42
N ALA A 290 0.21 -7.22 -0.66
CA ALA A 290 1.59 -7.68 -0.64
C ALA A 290 2.47 -6.84 0.30
N LYS A 291 2.30 -5.51 0.32
CA LYS A 291 2.97 -4.59 1.26
C LYS A 291 2.58 -4.87 2.71
N LEU A 292 1.33 -5.22 2.98
CA LEU A 292 0.90 -5.67 4.32
C LEU A 292 1.68 -6.92 4.75
N LEU A 293 1.82 -7.91 3.87
CA LEU A 293 2.55 -9.15 4.16
C LEU A 293 4.07 -8.93 4.29
N LYS A 294 4.65 -8.02 3.47
CA LYS A 294 6.09 -7.73 3.49
C LYS A 294 6.58 -7.24 4.85
N ARG A 295 5.72 -6.58 5.64
CA ARG A 295 6.03 -6.17 7.03
C ARG A 295 6.40 -7.34 7.95
N TYR A 296 6.03 -8.57 7.58
CA TYR A 296 6.14 -9.76 8.43
C TYR A 296 6.85 -10.95 7.76
N ALA A 297 7.00 -10.95 6.44
CA ALA A 297 7.55 -12.09 5.70
C ALA A 297 8.40 -11.67 4.50
N ASP A 298 9.41 -12.49 4.21
CA ASP A 298 10.33 -12.32 3.09
C ASP A 298 10.08 -13.33 1.96
N LYS A 299 9.28 -14.37 2.24
CA LYS A 299 8.91 -15.43 1.30
C LYS A 299 7.38 -15.58 1.20
N GLY A 300 6.89 -15.83 0.00
CA GLY A 300 5.47 -16.08 -0.25
C GLY A 300 5.29 -17.30 -1.13
N THR A 301 4.45 -18.24 -0.71
CA THR A 301 4.11 -19.42 -1.51
C THR A 301 2.70 -19.27 -2.06
N ILE A 302 2.57 -19.22 -3.37
CA ILE A 302 1.30 -19.11 -4.07
C ILE A 302 0.71 -20.51 -4.26
N LEU A 303 -0.55 -20.66 -3.85
CA LEU A 303 -1.32 -21.90 -3.92
C LEU A 303 -2.71 -21.56 -4.44
N PHE A 304 -2.79 -21.32 -5.75
CA PHE A 304 -4.04 -21.04 -6.48
C PHE A 304 -4.49 -22.27 -7.26
N ASP A 305 -5.70 -22.20 -7.80
CA ASP A 305 -6.30 -23.28 -8.57
C ASP A 305 -5.46 -23.58 -9.83
N GLY A 306 -5.41 -24.85 -10.22
CA GLY A 306 -4.65 -25.32 -11.39
C GLY A 306 -5.27 -24.97 -12.75
N ASP A 307 -6.35 -24.19 -12.78
CA ASP A 307 -7.05 -23.83 -14.01
C ASP A 307 -6.43 -22.62 -14.73
N SER A 308 -6.95 -22.28 -15.91
CA SER A 308 -6.39 -21.16 -16.71
C SER A 308 -6.47 -19.79 -16.02
N ALA A 309 -7.44 -19.58 -15.11
CA ALA A 309 -7.60 -18.34 -14.38
C ALA A 309 -6.63 -18.27 -13.20
N GLY A 310 -6.51 -19.36 -12.42
CA GLY A 310 -5.57 -19.52 -11.32
C GLY A 310 -4.11 -19.44 -11.77
N ILE A 311 -3.78 -19.99 -12.95
CA ILE A 311 -2.44 -19.84 -13.56
C ILE A 311 -2.12 -18.37 -13.86
N LYS A 312 -3.05 -17.62 -14.47
CA LYS A 312 -2.88 -16.18 -14.74
C LYS A 312 -2.80 -15.36 -13.45
N ALA A 313 -3.57 -15.73 -12.43
CA ALA A 313 -3.52 -15.11 -11.12
C ALA A 313 -2.16 -15.37 -10.44
N THR A 314 -1.60 -16.58 -10.58
CA THR A 314 -0.29 -16.96 -10.06
C THR A 314 0.81 -16.11 -10.66
N GLU A 315 0.81 -15.93 -11.99
CA GLU A 315 1.78 -15.06 -12.68
C GLU A 315 1.74 -13.63 -12.15
N LYS A 316 0.54 -13.05 -12.01
CA LYS A 316 0.37 -11.71 -11.46
C LYS A 316 0.85 -11.62 -10.01
N ALA A 317 0.55 -12.62 -9.19
CA ALA A 317 0.99 -12.67 -7.81
C ALA A 317 2.52 -12.75 -7.70
N CYS A 318 3.20 -13.57 -8.51
CA CYS A 318 4.67 -13.64 -8.57
C CYS A 318 5.28 -12.26 -8.83
N ILE A 319 4.76 -11.54 -9.84
CA ILE A 319 5.23 -10.19 -10.19
C ILE A 319 5.01 -9.21 -9.04
N ILE A 320 3.81 -9.21 -8.44
CA ILE A 320 3.47 -8.31 -7.32
C ILE A 320 4.39 -8.57 -6.12
N LEU A 321 4.67 -9.84 -5.81
CA LEU A 321 5.54 -10.22 -4.69
C LEU A 321 6.98 -9.76 -4.91
N GLU A 322 7.55 -9.98 -6.10
CA GLU A 322 8.90 -9.50 -6.42
C GLU A 322 9.00 -7.97 -6.31
N ARG A 323 7.98 -7.23 -6.80
CA ARG A 323 7.94 -5.74 -6.71
C ARG A 323 7.98 -5.19 -5.30
N VAL A 324 7.53 -5.98 -4.31
CA VAL A 324 7.56 -5.57 -2.90
C VAL A 324 8.70 -6.23 -2.13
N GLY A 325 9.59 -6.97 -2.81
CA GLY A 325 10.74 -7.63 -2.21
C GLY A 325 10.38 -8.88 -1.39
N ILE A 326 9.32 -9.58 -1.78
CA ILE A 326 8.96 -10.91 -1.27
C ILE A 326 9.38 -11.93 -2.33
N THR A 327 10.19 -12.91 -1.94
CA THR A 327 10.61 -14.00 -2.83
C THR A 327 9.44 -14.96 -3.05
N PRO A 328 8.91 -15.10 -4.27
CA PRO A 328 7.79 -15.98 -4.53
C PRO A 328 8.22 -17.42 -4.79
N SER A 329 7.33 -18.34 -4.43
CA SER A 329 7.35 -19.75 -4.81
C SER A 329 5.93 -20.20 -5.13
N VAL A 330 5.78 -21.32 -5.82
CA VAL A 330 4.48 -21.82 -6.28
C VAL A 330 4.34 -23.28 -5.87
N ILE A 331 3.17 -23.64 -5.35
CA ILE A 331 2.75 -25.04 -5.25
C ILE A 331 1.80 -25.28 -6.42
N SER A 332 2.12 -26.25 -7.28
CA SER A 332 1.26 -26.64 -8.39
C SER A 332 0.41 -27.83 -7.97
N LEU A 333 -0.90 -27.64 -7.92
CA LEU A 333 -1.87 -28.72 -7.71
C LEU A 333 -2.27 -29.34 -9.06
N ALA A 334 -2.81 -30.57 -9.01
CA ALA A 334 -3.40 -31.18 -10.19
C ALA A 334 -4.69 -30.43 -10.59
N GLU A 335 -5.05 -30.52 -11.86
CA GLU A 335 -6.22 -29.82 -12.41
C GLU A 335 -7.50 -30.17 -11.63
N GLY A 336 -8.27 -29.14 -11.26
CA GLY A 336 -9.51 -29.29 -10.50
C GLY A 336 -9.35 -29.60 -9.01
N LEU A 337 -8.14 -29.51 -8.46
CA LEU A 337 -7.89 -29.58 -7.02
C LEU A 337 -7.56 -28.20 -6.43
N ASP A 338 -8.24 -27.88 -5.32
CA ASP A 338 -7.94 -26.79 -4.41
C ASP A 338 -7.65 -27.36 -3.00
N PRO A 339 -7.07 -26.60 -2.05
CA PRO A 339 -6.80 -27.09 -0.70
C PRO A 339 -8.03 -27.65 0.03
N ALA A 340 -9.21 -27.05 -0.16
CA ALA A 340 -10.44 -27.52 0.47
C ALA A 340 -10.96 -28.84 -0.15
N GLU A 341 -10.78 -29.05 -1.45
CA GLU A 341 -11.09 -30.28 -2.17
C GLU A 341 -10.15 -31.40 -1.78
N ILE A 342 -8.85 -31.12 -1.60
CA ILE A 342 -7.87 -32.10 -1.11
C ILE A 342 -8.21 -32.51 0.32
N LEU A 343 -8.50 -31.55 1.20
CA LEU A 343 -8.92 -31.85 2.57
C LEU A 343 -10.17 -32.74 2.59
N LYS A 344 -11.17 -32.42 1.75
CA LYS A 344 -12.41 -33.18 1.63
C LYS A 344 -12.20 -34.60 1.09
N LYS A 345 -11.44 -34.76 0.00
CA LYS A 345 -11.33 -36.04 -0.73
C LYS A 345 -10.23 -36.95 -0.19
N ASN A 346 -9.12 -36.38 0.25
CA ASN A 346 -7.88 -37.11 0.55
C ASN A 346 -7.41 -36.95 2.00
N GLY A 347 -8.03 -36.05 2.77
CA GLY A 347 -7.79 -35.88 4.20
C GLY A 347 -6.60 -34.98 4.56
N PRO A 348 -6.37 -34.74 5.87
CA PRO A 348 -5.37 -33.80 6.38
C PRO A 348 -3.94 -34.11 5.94
N GLU A 349 -3.52 -35.37 6.00
CA GLU A 349 -2.15 -35.78 5.68
C GLU A 349 -1.81 -35.54 4.20
N ALA A 350 -2.79 -35.76 3.32
CA ALA A 350 -2.64 -35.50 1.89
C ALA A 350 -2.48 -34.00 1.60
N LEU A 351 -3.26 -33.15 2.27
CA LEU A 351 -3.12 -31.70 2.15
C LEU A 351 -1.74 -31.23 2.62
N ILE A 352 -1.30 -31.66 3.81
CA ILE A 352 0.04 -31.34 4.32
C ILE A 352 1.13 -31.77 3.34
N LYS A 353 1.02 -32.99 2.78
CA LYS A 353 1.98 -33.52 1.82
C LYS A 353 2.01 -32.72 0.52
N SER A 354 0.85 -32.27 0.02
CA SER A 354 0.75 -31.44 -1.19
C SER A 354 1.45 -30.08 -1.03
N CYS A 355 1.48 -29.52 0.18
CA CYS A 355 2.15 -28.24 0.47
C CYS A 355 3.65 -28.35 0.78
N LYS A 356 4.23 -29.56 0.76
CA LYS A 356 5.63 -29.79 1.15
C LYS A 356 6.64 -29.32 0.10
N TYR A 357 6.29 -29.42 -1.18
CA TYR A 357 7.21 -29.13 -2.28
C TYR A 357 6.78 -27.88 -3.04
N THR A 358 7.67 -26.90 -3.09
CA THR A 358 7.45 -25.63 -3.77
C THR A 358 8.41 -25.49 -4.94
N ILE A 359 7.93 -24.92 -6.04
CA ILE A 359 8.73 -24.56 -7.21
C ILE A 359 9.08 -23.08 -7.09
N ASN A 360 10.33 -22.70 -7.38
CA ASN A 360 10.69 -21.28 -7.45
C ASN A 360 9.88 -20.60 -8.59
N SER A 361 9.43 -19.36 -8.37
CA SER A 361 8.60 -18.63 -9.34
C SER A 361 9.24 -18.45 -10.71
N PHE A 362 10.56 -18.26 -10.80
CA PHE A 362 11.26 -18.19 -12.08
C PHE A 362 11.10 -19.50 -12.87
N ASP A 363 11.40 -20.64 -12.24
CA ASP A 363 11.33 -21.96 -12.88
C ASP A 363 9.90 -22.33 -13.27
N TYR A 364 8.93 -22.00 -12.41
CA TYR A 364 7.51 -22.19 -12.68
C TYR A 364 7.07 -21.38 -13.91
N LEU A 365 7.39 -20.10 -13.95
CA LEU A 365 7.01 -19.22 -15.07
C LEU A 365 7.73 -19.60 -16.36
N LEU A 366 9.02 -19.93 -16.30
CA LEU A 366 9.81 -20.35 -17.45
C LEU A 366 9.21 -21.61 -18.09
N LYS A 367 8.96 -22.65 -17.29
CA LYS A 367 8.34 -23.89 -17.77
C LYS A 367 7.00 -23.63 -18.46
N ARG A 368 6.17 -22.76 -17.88
CA ARG A 368 4.87 -22.40 -18.45
C ARG A 368 5.00 -21.67 -19.79
N VAL A 369 5.87 -20.66 -19.85
CA VAL A 369 6.07 -19.86 -21.06
C VAL A 369 6.67 -20.73 -22.18
N LEU A 370 7.61 -21.63 -21.86
CA LEU A 370 8.13 -22.62 -22.80
C LEU A 370 7.03 -23.56 -23.33
N THR A 371 6.13 -24.02 -22.45
CA THR A 371 4.99 -24.87 -22.85
C THR A 371 4.03 -24.12 -23.78
N GLN A 372 3.87 -22.80 -23.59
CA GLN A 372 2.96 -21.98 -24.37
C GLN A 372 3.50 -21.65 -25.79
N PHE A 373 4.79 -21.36 -25.93
CA PHE A 373 5.38 -20.85 -27.18
C PHE A 373 6.32 -21.83 -27.89
N GLY A 374 6.69 -22.95 -27.26
CA GLY A 374 7.76 -23.84 -27.74
C GLY A 374 9.16 -23.31 -27.40
N GLY A 375 10.20 -24.13 -27.65
CA GLY A 375 11.59 -23.82 -27.22
C GLY A 375 12.62 -23.57 -28.33
N GLU A 376 12.36 -24.02 -29.57
CA GLU A 376 13.45 -24.18 -30.54
C GLU A 376 13.52 -23.11 -31.63
N SER A 377 12.40 -22.56 -32.12
CA SER A 377 12.42 -21.56 -33.20
C SER A 377 12.90 -20.18 -32.71
N PRO A 378 13.53 -19.36 -33.57
CA PRO A 378 13.88 -17.98 -33.23
C PRO A 378 12.69 -17.16 -32.69
N GLU A 379 11.51 -17.30 -33.29
CA GLU A 379 10.27 -16.60 -32.92
C GLU A 379 9.74 -17.09 -31.56
N SER A 380 9.83 -18.40 -31.29
CA SER A 380 9.50 -18.99 -29.99
C SER A 380 10.43 -18.44 -28.91
N LYS A 381 11.75 -18.40 -29.15
CA LYS A 381 12.72 -17.85 -28.20
C LYS A 381 12.47 -16.38 -27.89
N GLU A 382 12.13 -15.58 -28.90
CA GLU A 382 11.75 -14.17 -28.70
C GLU A 382 10.47 -14.04 -27.86
N SER A 383 9.46 -14.88 -28.13
CA SER A 383 8.20 -14.90 -27.38
C SER A 383 8.40 -15.34 -25.93
N VAL A 384 9.26 -16.32 -25.68
CA VAL A 384 9.61 -16.77 -24.32
C VAL A 384 10.34 -15.68 -23.55
N ALA A 385 11.32 -15.03 -24.18
CA ALA A 385 12.00 -13.88 -23.57
C ALA A 385 11.00 -12.77 -23.21
N LYS A 386 10.13 -12.37 -24.15
CA LYS A 386 9.07 -11.37 -23.93
C LYS A 386 8.11 -11.76 -22.80
N GLY A 387 7.77 -13.04 -22.67
CA GLY A 387 6.91 -13.54 -21.59
C GLY A 387 7.56 -13.50 -20.21
N MET A 388 8.87 -13.71 -20.11
CA MET A 388 9.60 -13.73 -18.84
C MET A 388 10.05 -12.34 -18.35
N LEU A 389 10.29 -11.40 -19.27
CA LEU A 389 10.77 -10.05 -18.94
C LEU A 389 9.91 -9.29 -17.92
N PRO A 390 8.55 -9.33 -17.95
CA PRO A 390 7.73 -8.68 -16.93
C PRO A 390 8.02 -9.16 -15.50
N TYR A 391 8.29 -10.45 -15.32
CA TYR A 391 8.68 -11.02 -14.03
C TYR A 391 10.10 -10.63 -13.66
N ILE A 392 11.07 -10.79 -14.56
CA ILE A 392 12.47 -10.43 -14.29
C ILE A 392 12.62 -8.94 -13.94
N ASN A 393 11.91 -8.06 -14.66
CA ASN A 393 11.92 -6.62 -14.40
C ASN A 393 11.24 -6.21 -13.09
N SER A 394 10.46 -7.11 -12.48
CA SER A 394 9.85 -6.86 -11.16
C SER A 394 10.76 -7.18 -9.99
N ILE A 395 11.87 -7.89 -10.21
CA ILE A 395 12.83 -8.26 -9.17
C ILE A 395 13.61 -7.02 -8.72
N ILE A 396 13.54 -6.69 -7.43
CA ILE A 396 14.25 -5.54 -6.83
C ILE A 396 15.75 -5.78 -6.74
N SER A 397 16.18 -7.01 -6.44
CA SER A 397 17.59 -7.34 -6.27
C SER A 397 18.29 -7.45 -7.63
N ASP A 398 19.24 -6.56 -7.90
CA ASP A 398 20.03 -6.56 -9.14
C ASP A 398 20.78 -7.88 -9.34
N ILE A 399 21.35 -8.45 -8.27
CA ILE A 399 22.04 -9.75 -8.31
C ILE A 399 21.07 -10.86 -8.75
N ARG A 400 19.87 -10.94 -8.16
CA ARG A 400 18.87 -11.95 -8.54
C ARG A 400 18.38 -11.72 -9.97
N LYS A 401 18.21 -10.46 -10.36
CA LYS A 401 17.78 -10.09 -11.71
C LYS A 401 18.81 -10.51 -12.76
N GLU A 402 20.09 -10.23 -12.53
CA GLU A 402 21.20 -10.65 -13.37
C GLU A 402 21.26 -12.18 -13.48
N ALA A 403 21.24 -12.91 -12.36
CA ALA A 403 21.23 -14.37 -12.37
C ALA A 403 20.03 -14.97 -13.12
N CYS A 404 18.83 -14.37 -12.99
CA CYS A 404 17.65 -14.78 -13.74
C CYS A 404 17.79 -14.50 -15.25
N LEU A 405 18.42 -13.39 -15.64
CA LEU A 405 18.69 -13.06 -17.05
C LEU A 405 19.70 -14.05 -17.65
N GLU A 406 20.77 -14.36 -16.94
CA GLU A 406 21.78 -15.35 -17.36
C GLU A 406 21.16 -16.74 -17.51
N LYS A 407 20.33 -17.16 -16.54
CA LYS A 407 19.63 -18.45 -16.61
C LYS A 407 18.67 -18.51 -17.81
N LEU A 408 17.91 -17.43 -18.07
CA LEU A 408 17.03 -17.35 -19.23
C LEU A 408 17.80 -17.38 -20.55
N ALA A 409 18.90 -16.62 -20.64
CA ALA A 409 19.75 -16.57 -21.83
C ALA A 409 20.35 -17.95 -22.14
N THR A 410 20.80 -18.66 -21.10
CA THR A 410 21.32 -20.03 -21.19
C THR A 410 20.25 -21.01 -21.69
N GLU A 411 19.05 -20.98 -21.11
CA GLU A 411 17.94 -21.85 -21.53
C GLU A 411 17.55 -21.63 -23.00
N LEU A 412 17.57 -20.38 -23.45
CA LEU A 412 17.23 -20.02 -24.84
C LEU A 412 18.39 -20.18 -25.83
N GLY A 413 19.62 -20.37 -25.36
CA GLY A 413 20.83 -20.41 -26.19
C GLY A 413 21.08 -19.09 -26.93
N VAL A 414 20.88 -17.95 -26.26
CA VAL A 414 21.11 -16.59 -26.81
C VAL A 414 21.93 -15.75 -25.83
N SER A 415 22.38 -14.56 -26.26
CA SER A 415 23.09 -13.63 -25.36
C SER A 415 22.13 -12.90 -24.40
N VAL A 416 22.61 -12.53 -23.22
CA VAL A 416 21.86 -11.68 -22.26
C VAL A 416 21.43 -10.36 -22.91
N SER A 417 22.29 -9.77 -23.73
CA SER A 417 22.01 -8.54 -24.49
C SER A 417 20.82 -8.72 -25.44
N SER A 418 20.71 -9.88 -26.09
CA SER A 418 19.57 -10.22 -26.98
C SER A 418 18.27 -10.30 -26.19
N VAL A 419 18.29 -10.93 -25.00
CA VAL A 419 17.13 -11.02 -24.10
C VAL A 419 16.66 -9.61 -23.68
N LEU A 420 17.56 -8.72 -23.29
CA LEU A 420 17.22 -7.34 -22.89
C LEU A 420 16.62 -6.52 -24.02
N ASN A 421 17.14 -6.67 -25.24
CA ASN A 421 16.67 -5.93 -26.42
C ASN A 421 15.27 -6.37 -26.89
N ALA A 422 14.81 -7.57 -26.53
CA ALA A 422 13.44 -8.02 -26.80
C ALA A 422 12.36 -7.12 -26.15
N SER A 423 12.72 -6.33 -25.12
CA SER A 423 11.81 -5.34 -24.49
C SER A 423 11.58 -4.07 -25.35
N LYS A 424 12.58 -3.66 -26.14
CA LYS A 424 12.59 -2.34 -26.81
C LYS A 424 11.78 -2.31 -28.10
N ALA A 425 11.60 -3.45 -28.77
CA ALA A 425 10.91 -3.56 -30.06
C ALA A 425 9.41 -3.17 -30.02
N ASN A 426 8.77 -3.17 -28.84
CA ASN A 426 7.35 -2.81 -28.69
C ASN A 426 7.10 -1.38 -28.19
N SER A 427 8.14 -0.62 -27.82
CA SER A 427 7.97 0.72 -27.23
C SER A 427 7.66 1.82 -28.26
N GLN A 428 7.72 1.52 -29.56
CA GLN A 428 7.47 2.50 -30.63
C GLN A 428 6.01 2.57 -31.14
N ARG A 429 5.05 1.77 -30.63
CA ARG A 429 3.70 1.72 -31.23
C ARG A 429 2.47 1.84 -30.33
N THR A 430 2.59 2.13 -29.04
CA THR A 430 1.39 2.38 -28.20
C THR A 430 1.65 3.41 -27.11
N PHE A 431 1.80 4.68 -27.49
CA PHE A 431 1.48 5.80 -26.60
C PHE A 431 0.09 6.31 -26.96
N ILE A 432 -0.90 5.92 -26.14
CA ILE A 432 -2.02 6.71 -25.62
C ILE A 432 -2.96 5.72 -24.91
N LYS A 433 -2.81 5.58 -23.59
CA LYS A 433 -3.94 5.47 -22.65
C LYS A 433 -3.51 5.65 -21.20
N LYS A 434 -4.25 6.54 -20.52
CA LYS A 434 -4.33 6.89 -19.09
C LYS A 434 -3.58 5.94 -18.13
N ARG A 435 -2.57 6.49 -17.43
CA ARG A 435 -2.06 5.95 -16.16
C ARG A 435 -2.82 6.60 -15.01
N GLU A 436 -3.51 5.77 -14.23
CA GLU A 436 -3.86 6.08 -12.85
C GLU A 436 -2.62 5.87 -11.96
N ASP A 437 -2.55 6.66 -10.90
CA ASP A 437 -1.38 6.89 -10.05
C ASP A 437 -1.11 5.70 -9.12
N ASN A 438 -0.09 4.89 -9.44
CA ASN A 438 0.36 3.79 -8.59
C ASN A 438 1.42 4.31 -7.60
N GLY A 439 1.16 4.15 -6.30
CA GLY A 439 1.98 4.72 -5.23
C GLY A 439 3.45 4.31 -5.25
N GLU A 440 4.29 5.22 -5.75
CA GLU A 440 5.75 5.20 -5.77
C GLU A 440 6.36 5.18 -4.36
N ILE A 441 7.52 4.54 -4.19
CA ILE A 441 8.42 4.79 -3.05
C ILE A 441 9.40 5.84 -3.58
N TYR A 442 9.52 6.95 -2.86
CA TYR A 442 10.33 8.07 -3.30
C TYR A 442 11.75 7.89 -2.79
N ASP A 443 12.67 7.69 -3.72
CA ASP A 443 14.09 7.85 -3.46
C ASP A 443 14.48 9.28 -3.80
N ILE A 444 14.67 10.10 -2.77
CA ILE A 444 14.99 11.52 -2.94
C ILE A 444 16.34 11.74 -3.61
N TYR A 445 17.31 10.84 -3.47
CA TYR A 445 18.61 11.03 -4.10
C TYR A 445 18.53 10.77 -5.60
N ASN A 446 17.60 9.91 -6.02
CA ASN A 446 17.28 9.67 -7.42
C ASN A 446 16.33 10.74 -7.99
N ASP A 447 15.50 11.38 -7.15
CA ASP A 447 14.66 12.52 -7.51
C ASP A 447 15.20 13.83 -6.91
N LYS A 448 16.19 14.41 -7.60
CA LYS A 448 16.84 15.66 -7.20
C LYS A 448 15.89 16.86 -7.06
N GLU A 449 14.72 16.83 -7.70
CA GLU A 449 13.71 17.88 -7.53
C GLU A 449 12.99 17.71 -6.19
N LEU A 450 12.64 16.48 -5.84
CA LEU A 450 12.05 16.17 -4.53
C LEU A 450 13.05 16.40 -3.39
N TYR A 451 14.34 16.14 -3.64
CA TYR A 451 15.43 16.46 -2.71
C TYR A 451 15.46 17.96 -2.37
N LEU A 452 15.42 18.83 -3.39
CA LEU A 452 15.31 20.28 -3.19
C LEU A 452 14.07 20.65 -2.38
N MET A 453 12.92 20.05 -2.70
CA MET A 453 11.69 20.35 -1.97
C MET A 453 11.77 19.93 -0.51
N CYS A 454 12.39 18.80 -0.19
CA CYS A 454 12.62 18.39 1.20
C CYS A 454 13.53 19.39 1.93
N ALA A 455 14.62 19.83 1.29
CA ALA A 455 15.52 20.85 1.85
C ALA A 455 14.78 22.17 2.15
N LEU A 456 13.86 22.57 1.26
CA LEU A 456 13.02 23.77 1.42
C LEU A 456 11.91 23.62 2.47
N VAL A 457 11.42 22.40 2.75
CA VAL A 457 10.52 22.20 3.90
C VAL A 457 11.28 22.36 5.22
N VAL A 458 12.49 21.79 5.31
CA VAL A 458 13.32 21.89 6.53
C VAL A 458 13.78 23.32 6.77
N ASN A 459 14.18 24.03 5.70
CA ASN A 459 14.72 25.39 5.75
C ASN A 459 13.77 26.37 5.03
N SER A 460 12.53 26.46 5.54
CA SER A 460 11.43 27.19 4.90
C SER A 460 11.68 28.68 4.67
N GLU A 461 12.60 29.28 5.43
CA GLU A 461 13.04 30.67 5.28
C GLU A 461 13.71 30.95 3.93
N TYR A 462 14.36 29.95 3.32
CA TYR A 462 14.99 30.09 2.00
C TYR A 462 13.98 30.15 0.86
N PHE A 463 12.76 29.64 1.07
CA PHE A 463 11.76 29.52 0.01
C PHE A 463 11.45 30.87 -0.66
N LYS A 464 11.32 31.94 0.11
CA LYS A 464 11.03 33.29 -0.44
C LYS A 464 12.07 33.76 -1.47
N ASN A 465 13.34 33.43 -1.24
CA ASN A 465 14.44 33.84 -2.12
C ASN A 465 14.58 32.91 -3.34
N VAL A 466 14.14 31.66 -3.19
CA VAL A 466 14.37 30.58 -4.16
C VAL A 466 13.19 30.39 -5.12
N ASN A 467 11.97 30.74 -4.69
CA ASN A 467 10.72 30.47 -5.42
C ASN A 467 10.74 30.96 -6.87
N GLN A 468 11.28 32.16 -7.12
CA GLN A 468 11.37 32.71 -8.48
C GLN A 468 12.18 31.83 -9.44
N TYR A 469 13.25 31.18 -8.95
CA TYR A 469 14.10 30.31 -9.76
C TYR A 469 13.45 28.94 -9.98
N VAL A 470 12.72 28.44 -8.98
CA VAL A 470 11.95 27.20 -9.10
C VAL A 470 10.81 27.39 -10.11
N ASP A 471 10.13 28.53 -10.10
CA ASP A 471 9.12 28.90 -11.10
C ASP A 471 9.73 29.07 -12.50
N GLU A 472 10.90 29.69 -12.62
CA GLU A 472 11.59 29.90 -13.90
C GLU A 472 12.07 28.59 -14.56
N PHE A 473 12.70 27.71 -13.79
CA PHE A 473 13.28 26.45 -14.31
C PHE A 473 12.26 25.31 -14.37
N GLY A 474 11.22 25.38 -13.54
CA GLY A 474 10.13 24.42 -13.49
C GLY A 474 10.49 23.13 -12.76
N VAL A 475 9.49 22.58 -12.07
CA VAL A 475 9.53 21.26 -11.42
C VAL A 475 8.60 20.34 -12.20
N THR A 476 9.10 19.18 -12.63
CA THR A 476 8.29 18.22 -13.40
C THR A 476 8.06 16.92 -12.65
N SER A 477 8.84 16.63 -11.61
CA SER A 477 8.60 15.53 -10.70
C SER A 477 7.27 15.78 -10.00
N ARG A 478 6.33 14.86 -10.18
CA ARG A 478 5.01 14.93 -9.54
C ARG A 478 5.12 14.97 -8.00
N PRO A 479 5.97 14.14 -7.37
CA PRO A 479 6.28 14.24 -5.95
C PRO A 479 6.77 15.62 -5.51
N ALA A 480 7.75 16.16 -6.23
CA ALA A 480 8.30 17.48 -5.93
C ALA A 480 7.24 18.58 -6.10
N LEU A 481 6.40 18.48 -7.13
CA LEU A 481 5.32 19.44 -7.38
C LEU A 481 4.28 19.43 -6.26
N THR A 482 3.92 18.26 -5.72
CA THR A 482 3.02 18.15 -4.56
C THR A 482 3.59 18.90 -3.36
N VAL A 483 4.88 18.71 -3.05
CA VAL A 483 5.53 19.37 -1.90
C VAL A 483 5.69 20.88 -2.16
N TYR A 484 6.09 21.28 -3.37
CA TYR A 484 6.18 22.68 -3.78
C TYR A 484 4.87 23.44 -3.56
N ASN A 485 3.75 22.85 -4.01
CA ASN A 485 2.42 23.45 -3.85
C ASN A 485 2.03 23.57 -2.37
N ALA A 486 2.37 22.56 -1.55
CA ALA A 486 2.12 22.61 -0.11
C ALA A 486 2.88 23.76 0.56
N ILE A 487 4.17 23.96 0.23
CA ILE A 487 4.97 25.08 0.74
C ILE A 487 4.41 26.42 0.26
N SER A 488 4.19 26.57 -1.05
CA SER A 488 3.72 27.82 -1.67
C SER A 488 2.38 28.28 -1.10
N ASN A 489 1.41 27.37 -0.97
CA ASN A 489 0.09 27.70 -0.42
C ASN A 489 0.16 28.05 1.07
N SER A 490 0.98 27.34 1.85
CA SER A 490 1.17 27.62 3.28
C SER A 490 1.72 29.03 3.50
N LEU A 491 2.78 29.40 2.76
CA LEU A 491 3.43 30.69 2.92
C LEU A 491 2.55 31.86 2.43
N LYS A 492 1.71 31.66 1.41
CA LYS A 492 0.71 32.66 0.98
C LYS A 492 -0.33 32.95 2.07
N GLU A 493 -0.64 31.96 2.90
CA GLU A 493 -1.58 32.08 4.02
C GLU A 493 -0.90 32.53 5.33
N GLY A 494 0.41 32.84 5.30
CA GLY A 494 1.17 33.26 6.47
C GLY A 494 1.57 32.11 7.40
N ILE A 495 1.45 30.86 6.96
CA ILE A 495 1.77 29.66 7.74
C ILE A 495 3.22 29.30 7.51
N THR A 496 4.01 29.26 8.58
CA THR A 496 5.44 28.97 8.54
C THR A 496 5.85 27.70 9.28
N SER A 497 4.93 27.02 9.98
CA SER A 497 5.30 25.81 10.72
C SER A 497 5.45 24.59 9.82
N ILE A 498 6.55 23.86 10.03
CA ILE A 498 6.90 22.62 9.31
C ILE A 498 5.73 21.62 9.39
N GLU A 499 5.12 21.46 10.56
CA GLU A 499 3.97 20.57 10.76
C GLU A 499 2.77 20.95 9.88
N SER A 500 2.44 22.24 9.78
CA SER A 500 1.30 22.68 8.97
C SER A 500 1.56 22.49 7.47
N ILE A 501 2.81 22.69 7.03
CA ILE A 501 3.24 22.43 5.65
C ILE A 501 3.15 20.92 5.34
N ILE A 502 3.65 20.05 6.22
CA ILE A 502 3.58 18.58 6.06
C ILE A 502 2.13 18.11 6.00
N ARG A 503 1.24 18.66 6.82
CA ARG A 503 -0.20 18.30 6.82
C ARG A 503 -0.92 18.63 5.51
N ARG A 504 -0.43 19.61 4.75
CA ARG A 504 -0.97 20.00 3.43
C ARG A 504 -0.47 19.12 2.28
N VAL A 505 0.49 18.23 2.54
CA VAL A 505 0.91 17.20 1.60
C VAL A 505 -0.11 16.06 1.65
N ASP A 506 -0.84 15.86 0.57
CA ASP A 506 -1.96 14.91 0.42
C ASP A 506 -1.50 13.45 0.21
N ASN A 507 -0.21 13.18 0.36
CA ASN A 507 0.41 11.87 0.16
C ASN A 507 1.14 11.40 1.43
N ASP A 508 0.62 10.34 2.06
CA ASP A 508 1.14 9.80 3.32
C ASP A 508 2.62 9.40 3.25
N LYS A 509 3.08 8.87 2.12
CA LYS A 509 4.48 8.46 1.97
C LYS A 509 5.41 9.65 1.83
N LEU A 510 4.99 10.69 1.09
CA LEU A 510 5.74 11.94 1.02
C LEU A 510 5.81 12.59 2.40
N ARG A 511 4.72 12.58 3.17
CA ARG A 511 4.74 13.05 4.56
C ARG A 511 5.77 12.29 5.40
N GLN A 512 5.74 10.96 5.38
CA GLN A 512 6.70 10.15 6.15
C GLN A 512 8.15 10.37 5.72
N LEU A 513 8.39 10.52 4.42
CA LEU A 513 9.71 10.88 3.90
C LEU A 513 10.15 12.25 4.42
N ILE A 514 9.32 13.29 4.30
CA ILE A 514 9.63 14.64 4.77
C ILE A 514 9.88 14.62 6.29
N ILE A 515 9.05 13.94 7.07
CA ILE A 515 9.22 13.75 8.52
C ILE A 515 10.58 13.13 8.85
N SER A 516 10.97 12.07 8.12
CA SER A 516 12.28 11.44 8.32
C SER A 516 13.45 12.39 8.01
N LYS A 517 13.26 13.30 7.04
CA LYS A 517 14.27 14.28 6.66
C LYS A 517 14.34 15.46 7.61
N CYS A 518 13.20 15.95 8.11
CA CYS A 518 13.15 16.95 9.18
C CYS A 518 13.89 16.47 10.43
N THR A 519 13.75 15.18 10.78
CA THR A 519 14.41 14.60 11.96
C THR A 519 15.85 14.13 11.70
N SER A 520 16.29 14.10 10.45
CA SER A 520 17.69 13.90 10.08
C SER A 520 18.49 15.21 10.20
N SER A 521 19.81 15.13 10.31
CA SER A 521 20.71 16.30 10.26
C SER A 521 21.19 16.63 8.84
N GLU A 522 20.61 15.98 7.83
CA GLU A 522 21.08 16.02 6.44
C GLU A 522 21.01 17.41 5.79
N PHE A 523 20.06 18.22 6.23
CA PHE A 523 19.82 19.56 5.68
C PHE A 523 20.20 20.67 6.67
N ASP A 524 20.85 20.33 7.78
CA ASP A 524 21.19 21.27 8.85
C ASP A 524 22.56 21.91 8.57
N ASP A 525 23.50 21.17 7.98
CA ASP A 525 24.83 21.64 7.62
C ASP A 525 24.85 22.32 6.24
N ASN A 526 25.13 23.63 6.20
CA ASN A 526 25.21 24.46 4.98
C ASN A 526 23.98 24.34 4.04
N PRO A 527 22.75 24.57 4.53
CA PRO A 527 21.52 24.42 3.73
C PRO A 527 21.53 25.26 2.44
N GLY A 528 22.16 26.45 2.49
CA GLY A 528 22.31 27.32 1.32
C GLY A 528 23.03 26.64 0.15
N ASN A 529 24.12 25.90 0.40
CA ASN A 529 24.86 25.23 -0.67
C ASN A 529 24.05 24.08 -1.27
N ILE A 530 23.40 23.29 -0.43
CA ILE A 530 22.53 22.17 -0.86
C ILE A 530 21.42 22.67 -1.79
N ILE A 531 20.80 23.80 -1.42
CA ILE A 531 19.75 24.44 -2.21
C ILE A 531 20.31 24.99 -3.53
N ILE A 532 21.48 25.65 -3.50
CA ILE A 532 22.14 26.19 -4.70
C ILE A 532 22.49 25.06 -5.68
N ASP A 533 23.12 23.98 -5.22
CA ASP A 533 23.50 22.83 -6.05
C ASP A 533 22.27 22.19 -6.71
N SER A 534 21.17 22.11 -5.96
CA SER A 534 19.91 21.57 -6.46
C SER A 534 19.24 22.50 -7.49
N LEU A 535 19.38 23.83 -7.34
CA LEU A 535 18.93 24.80 -8.34
C LEU A 535 19.77 24.76 -9.62
N VAL A 536 21.08 24.53 -9.50
CA VAL A 536 21.98 24.31 -10.65
C VAL A 536 21.52 23.09 -11.44
N PHE A 537 21.14 22.01 -10.76
CA PHE A 537 20.55 20.84 -11.41
C PHE A 537 19.24 21.17 -12.16
N LEU A 538 18.30 21.88 -11.52
CA LEU A 538 17.04 22.29 -12.16
C LEU A 538 17.28 23.12 -13.42
N LYS A 539 18.19 24.10 -13.32
CA LYS A 539 18.58 24.96 -14.45
C LYS A 539 19.16 24.14 -15.60
N ARG A 540 20.07 23.20 -15.31
CA ARG A 540 20.66 22.29 -16.31
C ARG A 540 19.60 21.46 -17.01
N LYS A 541 18.68 20.86 -16.24
CA LYS A 541 17.57 20.07 -16.78
C LYS A 541 16.67 20.90 -17.70
N ALA A 542 16.30 22.11 -17.27
CA ALA A 542 15.45 23.00 -18.07
C ALA A 542 16.10 23.38 -19.42
N LEU A 543 17.41 23.61 -19.45
CA LEU A 543 18.15 23.87 -20.68
C LEU A 543 18.20 22.64 -21.60
N LEU A 544 18.46 21.44 -21.06
CA LEU A 544 18.48 20.20 -21.84
C LEU A 544 17.12 19.89 -22.49
N ILE A 545 16.02 20.16 -21.79
CA ILE A 545 14.66 20.03 -22.35
C ILE A 545 14.48 20.97 -23.54
N LYS A 546 14.85 22.26 -23.38
CA LYS A 546 14.76 23.26 -24.46
C LYS A 546 15.61 22.88 -25.68
N ILE A 547 16.83 22.36 -25.45
CA ILE A 547 17.71 21.86 -26.52
C ILE A 547 17.05 20.68 -27.24
N SER A 548 16.50 19.70 -26.51
CA SER A 548 15.83 18.54 -27.10
C SER A 548 14.56 18.90 -27.88
N GLU A 549 13.82 19.92 -27.46
CA GLU A 549 12.69 20.49 -28.22
C GLU A 549 13.16 21.15 -29.52
N LEU A 550 14.22 21.94 -29.47
CA LEU A 550 14.81 22.55 -30.66
C LEU A 550 15.38 21.50 -31.64
N GLU A 551 16.00 20.43 -31.14
CA GLU A 551 16.52 19.35 -31.99
C GLU A 551 15.39 18.57 -32.69
N ARG A 552 14.26 18.35 -32.01
CA ARG A 552 13.07 17.79 -32.65
C ARG A 552 12.54 18.73 -33.73
N HIS A 553 12.46 20.02 -33.44
CA HIS A 553 12.01 21.02 -34.41
C HIS A 553 12.95 21.11 -35.63
N LEU A 554 14.27 21.09 -35.40
CA LEU A 554 15.29 21.04 -36.45
C LEU A 554 15.13 19.82 -37.35
N ASN A 555 14.88 18.63 -36.78
CA ASN A 555 14.65 17.41 -37.56
C ASN A 555 13.38 17.49 -38.43
N ASP A 556 12.33 18.16 -37.94
CA ASP A 556 11.08 18.32 -38.67
C ASP A 556 11.22 19.36 -39.81
N VAL A 557 11.86 20.51 -39.56
CA VAL A 557 12.10 21.56 -40.56
C VAL A 557 13.16 21.15 -41.60
N SER A 558 14.13 20.31 -41.21
CA SER A 558 15.11 19.76 -42.16
C SER A 558 14.46 18.93 -43.28
N ARG A 559 13.23 18.44 -43.07
CA ARG A 559 12.44 17.72 -44.08
C ARG A 559 11.66 18.66 -45.02
N SER A 560 11.34 19.88 -44.60
CA SER A 560 10.63 20.89 -45.41
C SER A 560 11.58 21.73 -46.27
N GLY A 561 12.86 21.80 -45.89
CA GLY A 561 13.91 22.47 -46.67
C GLY A 561 13.99 24.00 -46.47
N ASP A 562 13.37 24.55 -45.42
CA ASP A 562 13.47 25.98 -45.11
C ASP A 562 14.83 26.33 -44.47
N ILE A 563 15.77 26.78 -45.31
CA ILE A 563 17.14 27.11 -44.91
C ILE A 563 17.20 28.28 -43.91
N LYS A 564 16.26 29.23 -43.96
CA LYS A 564 16.26 30.39 -43.06
C LYS A 564 15.85 29.97 -41.65
N GLU A 565 14.83 29.14 -41.55
CA GLU A 565 14.34 28.62 -40.28
C GLU A 565 15.38 27.67 -39.63
N ILE A 566 16.01 26.80 -40.42
CA ILE A 566 17.11 25.94 -39.93
C ILE A 566 18.27 26.76 -39.35
N SER A 567 18.68 27.82 -40.04
CA SER A 567 19.77 28.71 -39.57
C SER A 567 19.41 29.39 -38.24
N LEU A 568 18.16 29.85 -38.08
CA LEU A 568 17.69 30.46 -36.85
C LEU A 568 17.68 29.45 -35.68
N LEU A 569 17.17 28.25 -35.91
CA LEU A 569 17.11 27.19 -34.89
C LEU A 569 18.50 26.70 -34.47
N LEU A 570 19.46 26.59 -35.41
CA LEU A 570 20.85 26.26 -35.08
C LEU A 570 21.51 27.35 -34.23
N LYS A 571 21.26 28.62 -34.51
CA LYS A 571 21.75 29.74 -33.68
C LYS A 571 21.17 29.67 -32.27
N GLN A 572 19.86 29.44 -32.14
CA GLN A 572 19.21 29.28 -30.83
C GLN A 572 19.76 28.09 -30.05
N LYS A 573 20.02 26.97 -30.74
CA LYS A 573 20.66 25.80 -30.12
C LYS A 573 22.06 26.13 -29.61
N SER A 574 22.90 26.78 -30.43
CA SER A 574 24.24 27.21 -30.03
C SER A 574 24.22 28.12 -28.79
N GLU A 575 23.27 29.07 -28.72
CA GLU A 575 23.13 29.95 -27.55
C GLU A 575 22.72 29.19 -26.27
N LEU A 576 21.96 28.10 -26.38
CA LEU A 576 21.61 27.24 -25.25
C LEU A 576 22.75 26.31 -24.86
N ASP A 577 23.49 25.76 -25.83
CA ASP A 577 24.68 24.93 -25.60
C ASP A 577 25.76 25.75 -24.87
N ASP A 578 25.98 27.02 -25.26
CA ASP A 578 26.88 27.94 -24.56
C ASP A 578 26.44 28.21 -23.11
N LYS A 579 25.13 28.38 -22.88
CA LYS A 579 24.56 28.57 -21.54
C LYS A 579 24.71 27.31 -20.69
N LEU A 580 24.61 26.12 -21.31
CA LEU A 580 24.80 24.84 -20.66
C LEU A 580 26.27 24.64 -20.27
N GLY A 581 27.21 24.95 -21.17
CA GLY A 581 28.65 24.86 -20.91
C GLY A 581 29.08 25.74 -19.72
N ARG A 582 28.56 26.97 -19.63
CA ARG A 582 28.85 27.87 -18.50
C ARG A 582 28.34 27.39 -17.13
N ILE A 583 27.43 26.41 -17.11
CA ILE A 583 26.95 25.79 -15.86
C ILE A 583 27.89 24.65 -15.43
N GLU A 584 28.64 24.03 -16.35
CA GLU A 584 29.58 22.95 -16.04
C GLU A 584 30.92 23.45 -15.46
N ASP A 585 31.16 24.76 -15.56
CA ASP A 585 32.34 25.46 -15.01
C ASP A 585 32.15 25.99 -13.56
N TYR A 586 30.96 25.77 -12.96
CA TYR A 586 30.60 26.11 -11.58
C TYR A 586 30.39 24.83 -10.76
#